data_AF-A0A0S8BBL6-F1
#
_entry.id   AF-A0A0S8BBL6-F1
#
_cell.length_a   1.000
_cell.length_b   1.000
_cell.length_c   1.000
_cell.angle_alpha   90.00
_cell.angle_beta   90.00
_cell.angle_gamma   90.00
#
_symmetry.space_group_name_H-M   'P 1'
#
loop_
_entity.id
_entity.type
_entity.pdbx_description
1 polymer ?
#
loop_
_entity_poly.entity_id
_entity_poly.type
_entity_poly.pdbx_seq_one_letter_code
_entity_poly.pdbx_strand_id
1 'polypeptide(L)' 'MDGRFQDRDGEAYSTWTPQLLKAAYNYQYSITSQGGYAHNGKYLIQLLIDSMEDLGFGTFGMTRP' A
#
# COMPACT_ATOMS: atom_id res chain seq x y z
N MET A 1 13.93 -10.51 -19.00
CA MET A 1 13.83 -9.42 -18.01
C MET A 1 13.93 -10.06 -16.64
N ASP A 2 14.92 -9.69 -15.83
CA ASP A 2 15.28 -10.36 -14.57
C ASP A 2 14.47 -9.85 -13.36
N GLY A 3 13.38 -9.12 -13.60
CA GLY A 3 12.41 -8.70 -12.59
C GLY A 3 12.91 -7.58 -11.65
N ARG A 4 14.08 -6.99 -11.90
CA ARG A 4 14.60 -5.90 -11.07
C ARG A 4 13.99 -4.56 -11.48
N PHE A 5 13.48 -3.83 -10.50
CA PHE A 5 13.05 -2.44 -10.68
C PHE A 5 14.29 -1.55 -10.70
N GLN A 6 14.56 -0.93 -11.85
CA GLN A 6 15.70 -0.06 -12.09
C GLN A 6 15.23 1.38 -12.38
N ASP A 7 16.11 2.34 -12.12
CA ASP A 7 15.91 3.73 -12.51
C ASP A 7 16.17 3.97 -14.00
N ARG A 8 16.18 5.24 -14.41
CA ARG A 8 16.40 5.61 -15.82
C ARG A 8 17.82 5.34 -16.30
N ASP A 9 18.78 5.26 -15.38
CA ASP A 9 20.20 5.06 -15.65
C ASP A 9 20.60 3.57 -15.51
N GLY A 10 19.65 2.70 -15.12
CA GLY A 10 19.84 1.25 -14.99
C GLY A 10 20.24 0.80 -13.59
N GLU A 11 20.31 1.72 -12.63
CA GLU A 11 20.64 1.41 -11.25
C GLU A 11 19.43 0.80 -10.54
N ALA A 12 19.66 -0.27 -9.77
CA ALA A 12 18.59 -0.90 -9.01
C ALA A 12 18.11 0.01 -7.87
N TYR A 13 16.79 0.09 -7.67
CA TYR A 13 16.25 0.73 -6.47
C TYR A 13 16.59 -0.12 -5.24
N SER A 14 17.69 0.23 -4.55
CA SER A 14 18.26 -0.56 -3.44
C SER A 14 17.30 -0.75 -2.26
N THR A 15 16.30 0.12 -2.11
CA THR A 15 15.28 0.07 -1.06
C THR A 15 13.93 -0.44 -1.55
N TRP A 16 13.80 -0.81 -2.82
CA TRP A 16 12.53 -1.30 -3.36
C TRP A 16 12.20 -2.69 -2.80
N THR A 17 10.93 -2.89 -2.44
CA THR A 17 10.39 -4.17 -2.00
C THR A 17 9.01 -4.38 -2.64
N PRO A 18 8.58 -5.65 -2.86
CA PRO A 18 7.22 -5.93 -3.35
C PRO A 18 6.12 -5.34 -2.45
N GLN A 19 6.37 -5.20 -1.15
CA GLN A 19 5.45 -4.60 -0.17
C GLN A 19 5.18 -3.12 -0.48
N LEU A 20 6.19 -2.36 -0.94
CA LEU A 20 6.01 -0.97 -1.33
C LEU A 20 5.04 -0.83 -2.52
N LEU A 21 5.13 -1.72 -3.51
CA LEU A 21 4.21 -1.73 -4.65
C LEU A 21 2.78 -2.04 -4.21
N LYS A 22 2.60 -3.05 -3.35
CA LYS A 22 1.29 -3.42 -2.79
C LYS A 22 0.67 -2.25 -2.02
N ALA A 23 1.44 -1.62 -1.12
CA ALA A 23 0.97 -0.49 -0.33
C ALA A 23 0.60 0.72 -1.21
N ALA A 24 1.39 1.03 -2.23
CA ALA A 24 1.09 2.10 -3.19
C ALA A 24 -0.21 1.83 -3.97
N TYR A 25 -0.42 0.59 -4.42
CA TYR A 25 -1.66 0.19 -5.09
C TYR A 25 -2.88 0.32 -4.15
N ASN A 26 -2.77 -0.19 -2.92
CA ASN A 26 -3.85 -0.13 -1.93
C ASN A 26 -4.21 1.32 -1.55
N TYR A 27 -3.19 2.18 -1.39
CA TYR A 27 -3.40 3.60 -1.15
C TYR A 27 -4.10 4.26 -2.34
N GLN A 28 -3.63 4.02 -3.56
CA GLN A 28 -4.25 4.54 -4.77
C GLN A 28 -5.72 4.10 -4.88
N TYR A 29 -5.99 2.81 -4.65
CA TYR A 29 -7.34 2.26 -4.66
C TYR A 29 -8.26 2.95 -3.66
N SER A 30 -7.76 3.28 -2.45
CA SER A 30 -8.56 3.97 -1.43
C SER A 30 -9.00 5.37 -1.86
N ILE A 31 -8.21 6.04 -2.71
CA ILE A 31 -8.49 7.40 -3.19
C ILE A 31 -9.36 7.38 -4.44
N THR A 32 -9.11 6.44 -5.37
CA THR A 32 -9.83 6.38 -6.65
C THR A 32 -11.16 5.66 -6.56
N SER A 33 -11.45 4.99 -5.44
CA SER A 33 -12.75 4.39 -5.17
C SER A 33 -13.80 5.46 -4.88
N GLN A 34 -14.39 6.04 -5.93
CA GLN A 34 -15.49 7.00 -5.80
C GLN A 34 -16.65 6.37 -5.01
N GLY A 35 -17.02 6.97 -3.88
CA GLY A 35 -18.07 6.43 -3.00
C GLY A 35 -17.65 5.22 -2.16
N GLY A 36 -16.38 4.79 -2.19
CA GLY A 36 -15.90 3.65 -1.40
C GLY A 36 -16.13 3.82 0.11
N TYR A 37 -16.13 5.06 0.61
CA TYR A 37 -16.51 5.38 1.99
C TYR A 37 -17.97 5.01 2.33
N ALA A 38 -18.88 5.11 1.37
CA ALA A 38 -20.31 4.83 1.56
C ALA A 38 -20.64 3.34 1.35
N HIS A 39 -19.97 2.71 0.38
CA HIS A 39 -20.28 1.33 0.00
C HIS A 39 -19.47 0.29 0.78
N ASN A 40 -18.21 0.58 1.13
CA ASN A 40 -17.29 -0.37 1.77
C ASN A 40 -16.25 0.31 2.68
N GLY A 41 -16.66 1.33 3.45
CA GLY A 41 -15.73 2.16 4.23
C GLY A 41 -14.88 1.37 5.23
N LYS A 42 -15.45 0.35 5.89
CA LYS A 42 -14.71 -0.53 6.80
C LYS A 42 -13.59 -1.30 6.09
N TYR A 43 -13.88 -1.82 4.90
CA TYR A 43 -12.87 -2.53 4.11
C TYR A 43 -11.74 -1.60 3.68
N LEU A 44 -12.03 -0.34 3.32
CA LEU A 44 -10.97 0.61 2.99
C LEU A 44 -10.09 0.94 4.20
N ILE A 45 -10.69 1.15 5.37
CA ILE A 45 -9.93 1.36 6.62
C ILE A 45 -9.06 0.14 6.92
N GLN A 46 -9.63 -1.06 6.81
CA GLN A 46 -8.93 -2.31 6.99
C GLN A 46 -7.73 -2.45 6.05
N LEU A 47 -7.95 -2.19 4.77
CA LEU A 47 -6.94 -2.30 3.72
C LEU A 47 -5.75 -1.36 3.99
N LEU A 48 -6.03 -0.16 4.48
CA LEU A 48 -5.01 0.83 4.82
C LEU A 48 -4.24 0.45 6.10
N ILE A 49 -4.92 -0.03 7.15
CA ILE A 49 -4.27 -0.53 8.37
C ILE A 49 -3.32 -1.68 8.05
N ASP A 50 -3.79 -2.70 7.31
CA ASP A 50 -2.96 -3.86 6.94
C ASP A 50 -1.77 -3.43 6.05
N SER A 51 -1.94 -2.42 5.20
CA SER A 51 -0.85 -1.88 4.38
C SER A 51 0.21 -1.14 5.21
N MET A 52 -0.18 -0.51 6.33
CA MET A 52 0.78 0.12 7.26
C MET A 52 1.58 -0.92 8.03
N GLU A 53 0.93 -2.00 8.49
CA GLU A 53 1.61 -3.12 9.15
C GLU A 53 2.61 -3.82 8.23
N ASP A 54 2.24 -4.05 6.96
CA ASP A 54 3.12 -4.65 5.94
C ASP A 54 4.37 -3.80 5.66
N LEU A 55 4.31 -2.49 5.93
CA LEU A 55 5.44 -1.56 5.81
C LEU A 55 6.26 -1.44 7.11
N GLY A 56 5.86 -2.15 8.17
CA GLY A 56 6.53 -2.11 9.48
C GLY A 56 6.14 -0.91 10.35
N PHE A 57 5.07 -0.18 10.01
CA PHE A 57 4.55 0.86 10.89
C PHE A 57 3.69 0.25 12.00
N GLY A 58 3.84 0.78 13.21
CA GLY A 58 2.97 0.42 14.32
C GLY A 58 1.56 0.98 14.13
N THR A 59 0.55 0.11 14.17
CA THR A 59 -0.87 0.47 14.13
C THR A 59 -1.46 0.69 15.53
N PHE A 60 -0.60 1.02 16.51
CA PHE A 60 -0.99 1.18 17.91
C PHE A 60 -2.14 2.18 18.08
N GLY A 61 -3.24 1.73 18.66
CA GLY A 61 -4.44 2.53 18.86
C GLY A 61 -5.39 2.57 17.66
N MET A 62 -5.04 1.98 16.52
CA MET A 62 -5.99 1.74 15.43
C MET A 62 -6.83 0.49 15.74
N THR A 63 -8.14 0.57 15.51
CA THR A 63 -9.01 -0.61 15.59
C THR A 63 -9.24 -1.16 14.20
N ARG A 64 -8.83 -2.42 14.02
CA ARG A 64 -9.12 -3.24 12.85
C ARG A 64 -10.65 -3.47 12.75
N PRO A 65 -11.37 -2.92 11.73
CA PRO A 65 -12.84 -2.91 11.69
C PRO A 65 -13.53 -4.18 11.16
#